data_AF-A0A2G8XNX3-F1
#
_entry.id   AF-A0A2G8XNX3-F1
#
_cell.length_a   1.000
_cell.length_b   1.000
_cell.length_c   1.000
_cell.angle_alpha   90.00
_cell.angle_beta   90.00
_cell.angle_gamma   90.00
#
_symmetry.space_group_name_H-M   'P 1'
#
loop_
_entity.id
_entity.type
_entity.pdbx_description
1 polymer ?
#
loop_
_entity_poly.entity_id
_entity_poly.type
_entity_poly.pdbx_seq_one_letter_code
_entity_poly.pdbx_strand_id
1 'polypeptide(L)'
;MSPPVANVCLHFQLFDSEDAEEEEEDGAVGDIDAQRKGKCVVIKTSTRQTIFLPVIGLVDHTLLKPGDLVGVNKDSYLVLDKLPAEYDSRVRAMEVDERPQEEYNDVGGLDKQIQELIEAVVLPMTHKERFEKIGIRPPKGVLMYGPPGTGKTLLARACAAQTKATFLKLAGPQLVQMFIGDGAKMVRDAFELAKEKAPAIIFIDELDAIGTKRFDSELSGDREVQRTMLELLNQLDGFSSDDRIKVIAATNRPDVLDPALLRSGRLDRKIELPHPNEEARERILQIHARKMNVNKE
;
A
#
# COMPACT_ATOMS: atom_id res chain seq x y z
N MET A 1 -22.19 -20.67 10.64
CA MET A 1 -22.96 -19.42 10.46
C MET A 1 -22.02 -18.29 10.86
N SER A 2 -21.56 -17.46 9.93
CA SER A 2 -20.58 -16.40 10.23
C SER A 2 -21.13 -15.44 11.29
N PRO A 3 -20.31 -15.02 12.28
CA PRO A 3 -20.71 -13.98 13.21
C PRO A 3 -20.98 -12.68 12.44
N PRO A 4 -21.93 -11.84 12.89
CA PRO A 4 -22.19 -10.56 12.25
C PRO A 4 -20.96 -9.67 12.48
N VAL A 5 -20.57 -8.95 11.44
CA VAL A 5 -19.42 -8.07 11.42
C VAL A 5 -19.91 -6.63 11.44
N ALA A 6 -19.25 -5.77 12.21
CA ALA A 6 -19.50 -4.34 12.23
C ALA A 6 -18.19 -3.54 12.14
N ASN A 7 -18.29 -2.31 11.66
CA ASN A 7 -17.18 -1.36 11.66
C ASN A 7 -17.38 -0.36 12.80
N VAL A 8 -16.31 -0.08 13.53
CA VAL A 8 -16.30 1.00 14.52
C VAL A 8 -16.33 2.33 13.78
N CYS A 9 -17.42 3.09 13.90
CA CYS A 9 -17.53 4.40 13.25
C CYS A 9 -16.87 5.49 14.07
N LEU A 10 -17.16 5.51 15.36
CA LEU A 10 -16.65 6.53 16.27
C LEU A 10 -16.39 5.88 17.63
N HIS A 11 -15.24 6.24 18.20
CA HIS A 11 -14.90 5.94 19.57
C HIS A 11 -14.85 7.28 20.30
N PHE A 12 -15.70 7.46 21.32
CA PHE A 12 -15.70 8.66 22.13
C PHE A 12 -15.84 8.32 23.60
N GLN A 13 -15.08 9.05 24.39
CA GLN A 13 -15.21 9.01 25.83
C GLN A 13 -16.19 10.12 26.18
N LEU A 14 -17.40 9.74 26.63
CA LEU A 14 -18.30 10.70 27.26
C LEU A 14 -17.63 11.16 28.57
N PHE A 15 -17.23 12.42 28.60
CA PHE A 15 -16.99 13.17 29.82
C PHE A 15 -18.22 14.02 30.01
N ASP A 16 -18.88 13.92 31.17
CA ASP A 16 -19.91 14.90 31.49
C ASP A 16 -19.26 16.28 31.58
N SER A 17 -19.92 17.24 30.93
CA SER A 17 -19.96 18.61 31.40
C SER A 17 -20.51 18.57 32.82
N GLU A 18 -19.72 19.06 33.79
CA GLU A 18 -20.31 19.56 35.03
C GLU A 18 -21.41 20.57 34.66
N ASP A 19 -22.55 20.47 35.34
CA ASP A 19 -23.74 21.33 35.27
C ASP A 19 -24.86 20.93 34.29
N ALA A 20 -25.53 19.84 34.62
CA ALA A 20 -26.99 19.75 34.46
C ALA A 20 -27.57 19.13 35.74
N GLU A 21 -27.84 19.99 36.72
CA GLU A 21 -28.77 19.65 37.81
C GLU A 21 -30.16 19.45 37.18
N GLU A 22 -30.49 18.23 36.80
CA GLU A 22 -31.88 17.82 36.67
C GLU A 22 -32.30 17.19 38.00
N GLU A 23 -33.14 17.92 38.74
CA GLU A 23 -33.91 17.40 39.86
C GLU A 23 -34.82 16.28 39.35
N GLU A 24 -34.40 15.01 39.47
CA GLU A 24 -35.31 13.88 39.39
C GLU A 24 -35.83 13.52 40.80
N GLU A 25 -36.95 14.15 41.18
CA GLU A 25 -37.97 13.47 41.99
C GLU A 25 -38.62 12.38 41.12
N ASP A 26 -38.26 11.11 41.30
CA ASP A 26 -39.24 10.01 41.45
C ASP A 26 -38.57 8.62 41.51
N GLY A 27 -39.17 7.75 42.31
CA GLY A 27 -38.69 6.39 42.61
C GLY A 27 -38.86 5.38 41.47
N ALA A 28 -38.16 5.58 40.36
CA ALA A 28 -37.85 4.50 39.42
C ALA A 28 -36.47 3.93 39.76
N VAL A 29 -36.33 2.60 39.76
CA VAL A 29 -35.01 1.96 39.81
C VAL A 29 -34.27 2.42 38.57
N GLY A 30 -33.39 3.41 38.72
CA GLY A 30 -32.58 3.95 37.64
C GLY A 30 -31.85 2.81 36.94
N ASP A 31 -31.96 2.78 35.62
CA ASP A 31 -31.22 1.83 34.79
C ASP A 31 -29.74 1.91 35.19
N ILE A 32 -29.16 0.77 35.56
CA ILE A 32 -27.76 0.66 36.02
C ILE A 32 -26.77 1.14 34.94
N ASP A 33 -27.24 1.25 33.69
CA ASP A 33 -26.49 1.79 32.54
C ASP A 33 -26.43 3.32 32.51
N ALA A 34 -27.38 4.05 33.12
CA ALA A 34 -27.37 5.52 33.16
C ALA A 34 -26.32 6.09 34.14
N GLN A 35 -25.86 5.28 35.12
CA GLN A 35 -24.91 5.70 36.15
C GLN A 35 -23.45 5.35 35.85
N ARG A 36 -23.15 4.74 34.71
CA ARG A 36 -21.77 4.32 34.40
C ARG A 36 -21.05 5.38 33.58
N LYS A 37 -20.09 6.05 34.23
CA LYS A 37 -18.94 6.69 33.55
C LYS A 37 -18.29 5.65 32.63
N GLY A 38 -18.64 5.69 31.36
CA GLY A 38 -18.36 4.61 30.42
C GLY A 38 -17.81 5.14 29.11
N LYS A 39 -16.85 4.42 28.55
CA LYS A 39 -16.36 4.70 27.20
C LYS A 39 -17.36 4.09 26.24
N CYS A 40 -17.85 4.88 25.29
CA CYS A 40 -18.91 4.47 24.38
C CYS A 40 -18.36 4.28 22.97
N VAL A 41 -19.01 3.39 22.23
CA VAL A 41 -18.63 3.10 20.85
C VAL A 41 -19.86 3.13 19.97
N VAL A 42 -19.76 3.82 18.85
CA VAL A 42 -20.76 3.74 17.78
C VAL A 42 -20.25 2.76 16.75
N ILE A 43 -21.01 1.69 16.56
CA ILE A 43 -20.74 0.69 15.54
C ILE A 43 -21.74 0.83 14.39
N LYS A 44 -21.28 0.50 13.19
CA LYS A 44 -22.13 0.33 12.02
C LYS A 44 -22.05 -1.11 11.57
N THR A 45 -23.15 -1.82 11.68
CA THR A 45 -23.27 -3.22 11.29
C THR A 45 -23.23 -3.38 9.76
N SER A 46 -22.91 -4.58 9.29
CA SER A 46 -22.96 -4.94 7.88
C SER A 46 -24.37 -4.78 7.26
N THR A 47 -25.43 -4.82 8.08
CA THR A 47 -26.82 -4.53 7.68
C THR A 47 -27.13 -3.04 7.57
N ARG A 48 -26.09 -2.17 7.65
CA ARG A 48 -26.18 -0.70 7.56
C ARG A 48 -26.93 -0.04 8.72
N GLN A 49 -27.10 -0.73 9.84
CA GLN A 49 -27.66 -0.12 11.05
C GLN A 49 -26.52 0.49 11.89
N THR A 50 -26.73 1.73 12.33
CA THR A 50 -25.83 2.40 13.27
C THR A 50 -26.37 2.21 14.67
N ILE A 51 -25.56 1.63 15.55
CA ILE A 51 -25.94 1.29 16.92
C ILE A 51 -24.97 1.96 17.87
N PHE A 52 -25.52 2.65 18.87
CA PHE A 52 -24.78 3.22 19.98
C PHE A 52 -24.67 2.18 21.09
N LEU A 53 -23.44 1.88 21.51
CA LEU A 53 -23.17 0.95 22.60
C LEU A 53 -22.59 1.72 23.79
N PRO A 54 -23.31 1.82 24.92
CA PRO A 54 -22.79 2.41 26.14
C PRO A 54 -21.74 1.51 26.81
N VAL A 55 -21.81 0.19 26.57
CA VAL A 55 -20.86 -0.82 27.07
C VAL A 55 -20.18 -1.52 25.88
N ILE A 56 -18.85 -1.42 25.81
CA ILE A 56 -18.05 -1.89 24.67
C ILE A 56 -18.07 -3.43 24.57
N GLY A 57 -18.17 -4.16 25.68
CA GLY A 57 -18.19 -5.62 25.70
C GLY A 57 -16.90 -6.21 26.27
N LEU A 58 -16.31 -7.19 25.59
CA LEU A 58 -15.13 -7.95 26.05
C LEU A 58 -13.78 -7.35 25.61
N VAL A 59 -13.79 -6.45 24.64
CA VAL A 59 -12.58 -5.86 24.06
C VAL A 59 -12.21 -4.56 24.77
N ASP A 60 -10.92 -4.38 25.08
CA ASP A 60 -10.42 -3.14 25.66
C ASP A 60 -10.60 -1.96 24.71
N HIS A 61 -11.19 -0.89 25.23
CA HIS A 61 -11.44 0.37 24.54
C HIS A 61 -10.17 1.01 23.94
N THR A 62 -8.99 0.80 24.53
CA THR A 62 -7.72 1.34 24.02
C THR A 62 -7.29 0.72 22.70
N LEU A 63 -7.78 -0.48 22.40
CA LEU A 63 -7.41 -1.24 21.19
C LEU A 63 -8.31 -0.90 20.00
N LEU A 64 -9.45 -0.23 20.25
CA LEU A 64 -10.43 0.13 19.23
C LEU A 64 -10.17 1.54 18.69
N LYS A 65 -10.00 1.62 17.37
CA LYS A 65 -9.86 2.85 16.62
C LYS A 65 -11.02 3.00 15.64
N PRO A 66 -11.41 4.24 15.29
CA PRO A 66 -12.35 4.46 14.20
C PRO A 66 -11.86 3.78 12.91
N GLY A 67 -12.73 2.98 12.30
CA GLY A 67 -12.43 2.17 11.11
C GLY A 67 -12.10 0.71 11.39
N ASP A 68 -11.90 0.30 12.64
CA ASP A 68 -11.61 -1.11 12.96
C ASP A 68 -12.82 -2.02 12.69
N LEU A 69 -12.52 -3.22 12.17
CA LEU A 69 -13.48 -4.30 11.97
C LEU A 69 -13.65 -5.06 13.29
N VAL A 70 -14.88 -5.24 13.75
CA VAL A 70 -15.17 -5.94 15.01
C VAL A 70 -16.25 -7.00 14.83
N GLY A 71 -16.06 -8.12 15.53
CA GLY A 71 -17.07 -9.16 15.67
C GLY A 71 -18.08 -8.73 16.72
N VAL A 72 -19.36 -8.74 16.35
CA VAL A 72 -20.46 -8.38 17.26
C VAL A 72 -21.33 -9.59 17.53
N ASN A 73 -22.04 -9.58 18.65
CA ASN A 73 -23.13 -10.53 18.89
C ASN A 73 -24.36 -10.17 18.04
N LYS A 74 -25.10 -11.16 17.53
CA LYS A 74 -26.33 -10.95 16.74
C LYS A 74 -27.47 -10.36 17.55
N ASP A 75 -27.55 -10.74 18.83
CA ASP A 75 -28.73 -10.44 19.65
C ASP A 75 -28.50 -9.22 20.55
N SER A 76 -27.30 -9.10 21.14
CA SER A 76 -26.97 -8.03 22.08
C SER A 76 -26.10 -6.91 21.48
N TYR A 77 -25.60 -7.08 20.25
CA TYR A 77 -24.71 -6.13 19.58
C TYR A 77 -23.45 -5.75 20.38
N LEU A 78 -23.08 -6.50 21.42
CA LEU A 78 -21.86 -6.30 22.19
C LEU A 78 -20.64 -6.69 21.36
N VAL A 79 -19.54 -5.91 21.46
CA VAL A 79 -18.28 -6.24 20.78
C VAL A 79 -17.64 -7.44 21.47
N LEU A 80 -17.48 -8.51 20.72
CA LEU A 80 -16.90 -9.77 21.17
C LEU A 80 -15.39 -9.79 20.98
N ASP A 81 -14.95 -9.46 19.76
CA ASP A 81 -13.54 -9.53 19.37
C ASP A 81 -13.20 -8.48 18.31
N LYS A 82 -11.93 -8.05 18.30
CA LYS A 82 -11.37 -7.26 17.22
C LYS A 82 -10.97 -8.19 16.08
N LEU A 83 -11.54 -7.99 14.89
CA LEU A 83 -11.21 -8.76 13.71
C LEU A 83 -10.00 -8.11 13.00
N PRO A 84 -9.14 -8.90 12.33
CA PRO A 84 -8.09 -8.35 11.50
C PRO A 84 -8.69 -7.49 10.38
N ALA A 85 -7.97 -6.44 9.98
CA ALA A 85 -8.39 -5.58 8.89
C ALA A 85 -8.64 -6.41 7.61
N GLU A 86 -9.83 -6.26 7.03
CA GLU A 86 -10.18 -6.95 5.79
C GLU A 86 -9.77 -6.07 4.61
N TYR A 87 -8.63 -6.41 4.01
CA TYR A 87 -8.23 -5.85 2.73
C TYR A 87 -9.09 -6.41 1.60
N ASP A 88 -9.26 -5.62 0.54
CA ASP A 88 -9.89 -6.13 -0.68
C ASP A 88 -9.19 -7.42 -1.15
N SER A 89 -9.98 -8.44 -1.50
CA SER A 89 -9.50 -9.69 -2.11
C SER A 89 -8.49 -9.46 -3.24
N ARG A 90 -8.65 -8.37 -4.00
CA ARG A 90 -7.74 -7.96 -5.08
C ARG A 90 -6.37 -7.55 -4.56
N VAL A 91 -6.31 -6.86 -3.42
CA VAL A 91 -5.06 -6.42 -2.78
C VAL A 91 -4.31 -7.63 -2.22
N ARG A 92 -5.02 -8.61 -1.65
CA ARG A 92 -4.40 -9.89 -1.26
C ARG A 92 -3.84 -10.64 -2.47
N ALA A 93 -4.51 -10.59 -3.63
CA ALA A 93 -3.98 -11.18 -4.86
C ALA A 93 -2.80 -10.41 -5.48
N MET A 94 -2.54 -9.16 -5.07
CA MET A 94 -1.35 -8.39 -5.46
C MET A 94 -0.11 -8.79 -4.66
N GLU A 95 -0.31 -9.44 -3.52
CA GLU A 95 0.79 -10.07 -2.81
C GLU A 95 1.32 -11.23 -3.65
N VAL A 96 2.61 -11.20 -3.91
CA VAL A 96 3.26 -12.29 -4.62
C VAL A 96 3.60 -13.37 -3.59
N ASP A 97 2.70 -14.36 -3.46
CA ASP A 97 2.85 -15.51 -2.56
C ASP A 97 4.12 -16.34 -2.86
N GLU A 98 4.57 -16.35 -4.12
CA GLU A 98 5.79 -17.04 -4.54
C GLU A 98 6.95 -16.06 -4.77
N ARG A 99 7.96 -16.14 -3.90
CA ARG A 99 9.20 -15.37 -4.04
C ARG A 99 9.76 -15.55 -5.45
N PRO A 100 9.98 -14.48 -6.23
CA PRO A 100 10.66 -14.61 -7.51
C PRO A 100 12.05 -15.21 -7.27
N GLN A 101 12.40 -16.24 -8.05
CA GLN A 101 13.72 -16.91 -7.98
C GLN A 101 14.74 -16.29 -8.94
N GLU A 102 14.38 -15.18 -9.60
CA GLU A 102 15.22 -14.52 -10.59
C GLU A 102 16.43 -13.88 -9.88
N GLU A 103 17.64 -14.18 -10.35
CA GLU A 103 18.86 -13.56 -9.85
C GLU A 103 19.32 -12.43 -10.77
N TYR A 104 20.15 -11.52 -10.27
CA TYR A 104 20.83 -10.52 -11.12
C TYR A 104 21.71 -11.16 -12.20
N ASN A 105 22.16 -12.40 -11.98
CA ASN A 105 22.89 -13.19 -12.97
C ASN A 105 22.06 -13.54 -14.21
N ASP A 106 20.72 -13.50 -14.08
CA ASP A 106 19.78 -13.73 -15.17
C ASP A 106 19.47 -12.44 -15.96
N VAL A 107 19.96 -11.28 -15.49
CA VAL A 107 19.83 -9.99 -16.17
C VAL A 107 21.13 -9.69 -16.94
N GLY A 108 21.06 -9.68 -18.28
CA GLY A 108 22.24 -9.42 -19.11
C GLY A 108 22.45 -7.94 -19.44
N GLY A 109 23.66 -7.42 -19.22
CA GLY A 109 24.14 -6.16 -19.81
C GLY A 109 23.57 -4.86 -19.24
N LEU A 110 23.00 -4.92 -18.03
CA LEU A 110 22.43 -3.77 -17.31
C LEU A 110 23.18 -3.49 -15.99
N ASP A 111 24.49 -3.72 -15.95
CA ASP A 111 25.28 -3.67 -14.72
C ASP A 111 25.20 -2.31 -14.00
N LYS A 112 25.20 -1.21 -14.77
CA LYS A 112 25.06 0.15 -14.23
C LYS A 112 23.69 0.35 -13.58
N GLN A 113 22.62 -0.06 -14.25
CA GLN A 113 21.24 0.07 -13.77
C GLN A 113 21.00 -0.83 -12.55
N ILE A 114 21.58 -2.03 -12.55
CA ILE A 114 21.56 -2.94 -11.40
C ILE A 114 22.20 -2.26 -10.19
N GLN A 115 23.39 -1.67 -10.36
CA GLN A 115 24.09 -0.98 -9.28
C GLN A 115 23.27 0.21 -8.74
N GLU A 116 22.72 1.05 -9.62
CA GLU A 116 21.88 2.18 -9.20
C GLU A 116 20.63 1.73 -8.41
N LEU A 117 20.01 0.62 -8.82
CA LEU A 117 18.87 0.04 -8.13
C LEU A 117 19.26 -0.52 -6.75
N ILE A 118 20.41 -1.21 -6.66
CA ILE A 118 20.94 -1.75 -5.41
C ILE A 118 21.23 -0.60 -4.43
N GLU A 119 21.86 0.48 -4.90
CA GLU A 119 22.13 1.67 -4.10
C GLU A 119 20.87 2.38 -3.61
N ALA A 120 19.81 2.40 -4.43
CA ALA A 120 18.56 3.07 -4.09
C ALA A 120 17.63 2.26 -3.18
N VAL A 121 17.62 0.92 -3.31
CA VAL A 121 16.64 0.06 -2.63
C VAL A 121 17.32 -0.84 -1.59
N VAL A 122 18.33 -1.60 -2.00
CA VAL A 122 18.96 -2.63 -1.16
C VAL A 122 19.81 -2.00 -0.06
N LEU A 123 20.60 -0.97 -0.37
CA LEU A 123 21.46 -0.30 0.60
C LEU A 123 20.67 0.31 1.78
N PRO A 124 19.59 1.08 1.55
CA PRO A 124 18.76 1.59 2.64
C PRO A 124 18.07 0.51 3.46
N MET A 125 17.78 -0.66 2.88
CA MET A 125 17.14 -1.76 3.62
C MET A 125 18.15 -2.52 4.49
N THR A 126 19.36 -2.75 3.98
CA THR A 126 20.38 -3.58 4.63
C THR A 126 21.31 -2.78 5.56
N HIS A 127 21.62 -1.53 5.23
CA HIS A 127 22.65 -0.72 5.89
C HIS A 127 22.13 0.65 6.34
N LYS A 128 21.03 0.67 7.11
CA LYS A 128 20.41 1.91 7.63
C LYS A 128 21.37 2.79 8.42
N GLU A 129 22.23 2.19 9.23
CA GLU A 129 23.22 2.90 10.06
C GLU A 129 24.13 3.82 9.25
N ARG A 130 24.43 3.49 7.98
CA ARG A 130 25.27 4.34 7.13
C ARG A 130 24.56 5.65 6.77
N PHE A 131 23.25 5.60 6.52
CA PHE A 131 22.45 6.78 6.22
C PHE A 131 22.25 7.65 7.46
N GLU A 132 22.02 7.03 8.62
CA GLU A 132 21.89 7.73 9.90
C GLU A 132 23.18 8.46 10.30
N LYS A 133 24.35 7.82 10.14
CA LYS A 133 25.66 8.43 10.44
C LYS A 133 25.97 9.64 9.55
N ILE A 134 25.55 9.59 8.29
CA ILE A 134 25.76 10.68 7.32
C ILE A 134 24.68 11.77 7.48
N GLY A 135 23.53 11.46 8.11
CA GLY A 135 22.42 12.39 8.30
C GLY A 135 21.62 12.66 7.04
N ILE A 136 21.68 11.77 6.04
CA ILE A 136 20.94 11.89 4.78
C ILE A 136 19.73 10.96 4.78
N ARG A 137 18.63 11.42 4.18
CA ARG A 137 17.44 10.60 3.98
C ARG A 137 17.65 9.67 2.77
N PRO A 138 17.34 8.37 2.90
CA PRO A 138 17.41 7.48 1.75
C PRO A 138 16.36 7.88 0.70
N PRO A 139 16.61 7.58 -0.59
CA PRO A 139 15.61 7.81 -1.63
C PRO A 139 14.34 7.01 -1.34
N LYS A 140 13.18 7.63 -1.58
CA LYS A 140 11.87 6.99 -1.28
C LYS A 140 11.42 6.06 -2.40
N GLY A 141 11.65 6.46 -3.64
CA GLY A 141 11.22 5.72 -4.81
C GLY A 141 12.19 5.79 -5.99
N VAL A 142 12.08 4.77 -6.83
CA VAL A 142 12.86 4.61 -8.06
C VAL A 142 11.90 4.53 -9.24
N LEU A 143 12.16 5.31 -10.29
CA LEU A 143 11.46 5.22 -11.57
C LEU A 143 12.37 4.58 -12.61
N MET A 144 11.94 3.46 -13.18
CA MET A 144 12.57 2.80 -14.31
C MET A 144 11.84 3.15 -15.60
N TYR A 145 12.55 3.73 -16.56
CA TYR A 145 11.96 4.13 -17.85
C TYR A 145 12.83 3.69 -19.04
N GLY A 146 12.28 3.71 -20.26
CA GLY A 146 12.91 3.16 -21.46
C GLY A 146 11.99 2.28 -22.32
N PRO A 147 12.49 1.65 -23.39
CA PRO A 147 11.71 0.83 -24.29
C PRO A 147 11.09 -0.42 -23.61
N PRO A 148 9.95 -0.93 -24.11
CA PRO A 148 9.41 -2.21 -23.66
C PRO A 148 10.38 -3.36 -24.00
N GLY A 149 10.38 -4.43 -23.20
CA GLY A 149 11.24 -5.60 -23.42
C GLY A 149 12.69 -5.46 -22.95
N THR A 150 13.06 -4.34 -22.31
CA THR A 150 14.39 -4.11 -21.71
C THR A 150 14.57 -4.75 -20.32
N GLY A 151 13.58 -5.49 -19.82
CA GLY A 151 13.71 -6.26 -18.58
C GLY A 151 13.42 -5.48 -17.28
N LYS A 152 12.69 -4.35 -17.33
CA LYS A 152 12.30 -3.56 -16.13
C LYS A 152 11.62 -4.42 -15.05
N THR A 153 10.63 -5.21 -15.45
CA THR A 153 9.86 -6.10 -14.56
C THR A 153 10.75 -7.22 -14.00
N LEU A 154 11.68 -7.72 -14.80
CA LEU A 154 12.66 -8.76 -14.40
C LEU A 154 13.64 -8.19 -13.37
N LEU A 155 14.15 -6.98 -13.60
CA LEU A 155 15.05 -6.30 -12.67
C LEU A 155 14.38 -6.01 -11.31
N ALA A 156 13.12 -5.57 -11.31
CA ALA A 156 12.36 -5.39 -10.07
C ALA A 156 12.16 -6.70 -9.29
N ARG A 157 11.85 -7.79 -9.99
CA ARG A 157 11.69 -9.13 -9.38
C ARG A 157 13.01 -9.65 -8.82
N ALA A 158 14.11 -9.51 -9.54
CA ALA A 158 15.44 -9.89 -9.05
C ALA A 158 15.85 -9.10 -7.80
N CYS A 159 15.51 -7.81 -7.74
CA CYS A 159 15.74 -6.97 -6.57
C CYS A 159 14.94 -7.42 -5.34
N ALA A 160 13.69 -7.80 -5.55
CA ALA A 160 12.85 -8.36 -4.49
C ALA A 160 13.37 -9.71 -3.98
N ALA A 161 13.84 -10.57 -4.88
CA ALA A 161 14.43 -11.86 -4.54
C ALA A 161 15.65 -11.71 -3.63
N GLN A 162 16.54 -10.77 -3.93
CA GLN A 162 17.78 -10.58 -3.15
C GLN A 162 17.54 -9.93 -1.79
N THR A 163 16.60 -9.00 -1.69
CA THR A 163 16.31 -8.28 -0.44
C THR A 163 15.54 -9.13 0.58
N LYS A 164 14.93 -10.25 0.17
CA LYS A 164 14.02 -11.07 0.98
C LYS A 164 12.87 -10.24 1.59
N ALA A 165 12.55 -9.09 0.99
CA ALA A 165 11.46 -8.22 1.38
C ALA A 165 10.14 -8.71 0.78
N THR A 166 9.03 -8.35 1.38
CA THR A 166 7.71 -8.62 0.83
C THR A 166 7.56 -7.87 -0.50
N PHE A 167 7.21 -8.58 -1.58
CA PHE A 167 7.04 -7.98 -2.90
C PHE A 167 5.56 -7.83 -3.23
N LEU A 168 5.09 -6.60 -3.34
CA LEU A 168 3.73 -6.30 -3.78
C LEU A 168 3.78 -5.84 -5.24
N LYS A 169 3.18 -6.64 -6.13
CA LYS A 169 3.09 -6.31 -7.54
C LYS A 169 1.76 -5.63 -7.81
N LEU A 170 1.82 -4.39 -8.27
CA LEU A 170 0.68 -3.61 -8.68
C LEU A 170 0.84 -3.23 -10.15
N ALA A 171 -0.16 -3.52 -10.98
CA ALA A 171 -0.16 -3.06 -12.37
C ALA A 171 -1.01 -1.79 -12.50
N GLY A 172 -0.50 -0.77 -13.20
CA GLY A 172 -1.19 0.49 -13.44
C GLY A 172 -2.62 0.31 -13.95
N PRO A 173 -2.89 -0.55 -14.95
CA PRO A 173 -4.25 -0.80 -15.43
C PRO A 173 -5.19 -1.40 -14.38
N GLN A 174 -4.68 -2.13 -13.38
CA GLN A 174 -5.52 -2.68 -12.31
C GLN A 174 -6.10 -1.56 -11.44
N LEU A 175 -5.42 -0.43 -11.32
CA LEU A 175 -5.89 0.73 -10.56
C LEU A 175 -7.03 1.49 -11.25
N VAL A 176 -7.24 1.26 -12.55
CA VAL A 176 -8.32 1.88 -13.31
C VAL A 176 -9.60 1.08 -13.09
N GLN A 177 -10.55 1.65 -12.32
CA GLN A 177 -11.81 1.00 -11.96
C GLN A 177 -13.02 1.76 -12.52
N MET A 178 -14.12 1.04 -12.77
CA MET A 178 -15.38 1.64 -13.23
C MET A 178 -16.12 2.38 -12.10
N PHE A 179 -15.91 1.96 -10.85
CA PHE A 179 -16.56 2.55 -9.68
C PHE A 179 -15.71 3.66 -9.09
N ILE A 180 -16.36 4.76 -8.73
CA ILE A 180 -15.71 5.95 -8.20
C ILE A 180 -15.15 5.67 -6.81
N GLY A 181 -13.85 5.90 -6.62
CA GLY A 181 -13.15 5.76 -5.36
C GLY A 181 -12.58 4.37 -5.08
N ASP A 182 -12.89 3.36 -5.90
CA ASP A 182 -12.36 2.01 -5.73
C ASP A 182 -10.86 1.95 -6.03
N GLY A 183 -10.39 2.68 -7.05
CA GLY A 183 -8.97 2.77 -7.37
C GLY A 183 -8.18 3.41 -6.22
N ALA A 184 -8.67 4.53 -5.68
CA ALA A 184 -8.07 5.20 -4.54
C ALA A 184 -8.07 4.34 -3.27
N LYS A 185 -9.16 3.59 -3.00
CA LYS A 185 -9.21 2.65 -1.87
C LYS A 185 -8.15 1.56 -2.02
N MET A 186 -8.02 0.98 -3.21
CA MET A 186 -7.06 -0.08 -3.48
C MET A 186 -5.61 0.37 -3.30
N VAL A 187 -5.28 1.62 -3.67
CA VAL A 187 -3.95 2.21 -3.38
C VAL A 187 -3.72 2.30 -1.87
N ARG A 188 -4.70 2.79 -1.09
CA ARG A 188 -4.56 2.87 0.37
C ARG A 188 -4.36 1.50 1.00
N ASP A 189 -5.20 0.54 0.64
CA ASP A 189 -5.14 -0.83 1.15
C ASP A 189 -3.79 -1.50 0.81
N ALA A 190 -3.25 -1.27 -0.40
CA ALA A 190 -1.94 -1.80 -0.80
C ALA A 190 -0.77 -1.23 0.03
N PHE A 191 -0.79 0.08 0.32
CA PHE A 191 0.22 0.71 1.18
C PHE A 191 0.07 0.30 2.65
N GLU A 192 -1.15 0.07 3.13
CA GLU A 192 -1.40 -0.43 4.48
C GLU A 192 -0.91 -1.86 4.65
N LEU A 193 -1.22 -2.74 3.69
CA LEU A 193 -0.67 -4.11 3.65
C LEU A 193 0.87 -4.10 3.63
N ALA A 194 1.48 -3.18 2.87
CA ALA A 194 2.94 -3.03 2.84
C ALA A 194 3.52 -2.59 4.20
N LYS A 195 2.79 -1.78 4.99
CA LYS A 195 3.19 -1.38 6.35
C LYS A 195 3.12 -2.54 7.32
N GLU A 196 2.08 -3.37 7.24
CA GLU A 196 1.97 -4.57 8.06
C GLU A 196 3.07 -5.58 7.76
N LYS A 197 3.45 -5.72 6.48
CA LYS A 197 4.45 -6.68 6.00
C LYS A 197 5.85 -6.10 5.81
N ALA A 198 6.13 -4.97 6.46
CA ALA A 198 7.42 -4.29 6.37
C ALA A 198 8.56 -5.19 6.91
N PRO A 199 9.71 -5.31 6.19
CA PRO A 199 10.13 -4.55 5.02
C PRO A 199 9.45 -5.00 3.71
N ALA A 200 8.99 -4.04 2.92
CA ALA A 200 8.22 -4.30 1.70
C ALA A 200 8.66 -3.43 0.52
N ILE A 201 8.55 -3.99 -0.68
CA ILE A 201 8.79 -3.32 -1.96
C ILE A 201 7.50 -3.34 -2.75
N ILE A 202 6.98 -2.15 -3.07
CA ILE A 202 5.81 -1.97 -3.94
C ILE A 202 6.34 -1.73 -5.36
N PHE A 203 6.05 -2.64 -6.26
CA PHE A 203 6.36 -2.51 -7.68
C PHE A 203 5.12 -2.10 -8.47
N ILE A 204 5.16 -0.92 -9.08
CA ILE A 204 4.10 -0.37 -9.92
C ILE A 204 4.55 -0.50 -11.38
N ASP A 205 3.97 -1.44 -12.12
CA ASP A 205 4.20 -1.56 -13.57
C ASP A 205 3.24 -0.66 -14.36
N GLU A 206 3.61 -0.28 -15.57
CA GLU A 206 2.77 0.55 -16.46
C GLU A 206 2.19 1.81 -15.79
N LEU A 207 3.06 2.58 -15.12
CA LEU A 207 2.65 3.82 -14.43
C LEU A 207 1.97 4.83 -15.37
N ASP A 208 2.23 4.76 -16.67
CA ASP A 208 1.58 5.58 -17.69
C ASP A 208 0.06 5.35 -17.82
N ALA A 209 -0.48 4.25 -17.30
CA ALA A 209 -1.92 4.03 -17.22
C ALA A 209 -2.64 4.98 -16.24
N ILE A 210 -1.96 5.40 -15.17
CA ILE A 210 -2.51 6.28 -14.13
C ILE A 210 -1.82 7.64 -14.02
N GLY A 211 -0.61 7.74 -14.54
CA GLY A 211 0.30 8.87 -14.35
C GLY A 211 0.26 9.89 -15.48
N THR A 212 -0.70 9.82 -16.41
CA THR A 212 -0.74 10.66 -17.61
C THR A 212 -0.96 12.14 -17.29
N LYS A 213 -0.21 13.03 -17.96
CA LYS A 213 -0.41 14.48 -17.91
C LYS A 213 -1.80 14.83 -18.40
N ARG A 214 -2.42 15.76 -17.68
CA ARG A 214 -3.74 16.33 -17.96
C ARG A 214 -3.85 16.74 -19.42
N PHE A 215 -4.79 16.12 -20.13
CA PHE A 215 -5.49 16.79 -21.22
C PHE A 215 -6.90 17.07 -20.73
N ASP A 216 -7.47 18.16 -21.22
CA ASP A 216 -8.75 18.75 -20.81
C ASP A 216 -9.94 17.90 -21.32
N SER A 217 -9.90 16.59 -21.08
CA SER A 217 -10.93 15.64 -21.50
C SER A 217 -12.05 15.58 -20.46
N GLU A 218 -13.26 15.98 -20.87
CA GLU A 218 -14.49 15.97 -20.06
C GLU A 218 -15.02 14.55 -19.75
N LEU A 219 -14.25 13.50 -20.03
CA LEU A 219 -14.66 12.12 -19.83
C LEU A 219 -14.59 11.74 -18.34
N SER A 220 -15.69 11.19 -17.82
CA SER A 220 -15.80 10.81 -16.40
C SER A 220 -14.77 9.77 -15.95
N GLY A 221 -14.25 8.94 -16.87
CA GLY A 221 -13.21 7.95 -16.57
C GLY A 221 -11.86 8.58 -16.21
N ASP A 222 -11.49 9.67 -16.86
CA ASP A 222 -10.19 10.34 -16.62
C ASP A 222 -10.14 10.98 -15.23
N ARG A 223 -11.30 11.43 -14.71
CA ARG A 223 -11.41 11.97 -13.35
C ARG A 223 -11.13 10.93 -12.28
N GLU A 224 -11.52 9.67 -12.49
CA GLU A 224 -11.27 8.59 -11.52
C GLU A 224 -9.80 8.17 -11.51
N VAL A 225 -9.20 8.08 -12.70
CA VAL A 225 -7.76 7.82 -12.83
C VAL A 225 -6.95 8.92 -12.14
N GLN A 226 -7.32 10.18 -12.33
CA GLN A 226 -6.71 11.32 -11.65
C GLN A 226 -6.85 11.24 -10.13
N ARG A 227 -8.03 10.87 -9.62
CA ARG A 227 -8.26 10.72 -8.18
C ARG A 227 -7.36 9.64 -7.59
N THR A 228 -7.22 8.52 -8.29
CA THR A 228 -6.35 7.41 -7.87
C THR A 228 -4.88 7.82 -7.90
N MET A 229 -4.46 8.60 -8.91
CA MET A 229 -3.10 9.16 -8.98
C MET A 229 -2.81 10.14 -7.84
N LEU A 230 -3.75 11.03 -7.51
CA LEU A 230 -3.60 11.95 -6.37
C LEU A 230 -3.49 11.20 -5.04
N GLU A 231 -4.26 10.13 -4.86
CA GLU A 231 -4.13 9.26 -3.68
C GLU A 231 -2.75 8.59 -3.62
N LEU A 232 -2.24 8.07 -4.74
CA LEU A 232 -0.88 7.52 -4.82
C LEU A 232 0.17 8.57 -4.43
N LEU A 233 0.03 9.80 -4.93
CA LEU A 233 0.92 10.91 -4.56
C LEU A 233 0.87 11.23 -3.06
N ASN A 234 -0.33 11.22 -2.46
CA ASN A 234 -0.51 11.43 -1.03
C ASN A 234 0.16 10.33 -0.20
N GLN A 235 0.09 9.07 -0.64
CA GLN A 235 0.76 7.95 0.04
C GLN A 235 2.29 8.03 -0.08
N LEU A 236 2.82 8.53 -1.20
CA LEU A 236 4.27 8.74 -1.40
C LEU A 236 4.82 9.92 -0.58
N ASP A 237 4.06 11.03 -0.51
CA ASP A 237 4.44 12.23 0.22
C ASP A 237 4.22 12.12 1.73
N GLY A 238 3.27 11.29 2.16
CA GLY A 238 2.70 11.28 3.50
C GLY A 238 3.70 11.34 4.66
N PHE A 239 3.29 12.03 5.73
CA PHE A 239 4.01 12.37 6.97
C PHE A 239 4.52 11.18 7.81
N SER A 240 4.37 9.95 7.32
CA SER A 240 4.88 8.73 7.95
C SER A 240 5.43 7.82 6.86
N SER A 241 6.33 8.35 6.02
CA SER A 241 7.10 7.53 5.10
C SER A 241 8.01 6.61 5.91
N ASP A 242 7.49 5.42 6.17
CA ASP A 242 8.21 4.35 6.80
C ASP A 242 9.36 3.95 5.88
N ASP A 243 10.61 4.24 6.28
CA ASP A 243 11.81 3.98 5.46
C ASP A 243 11.97 2.49 5.10
N ARG A 244 11.17 1.63 5.74
CA ARG A 244 11.05 0.18 5.49
C ARG A 244 10.26 -0.16 4.21
N ILE A 245 9.51 0.79 3.64
CA ILE A 245 8.78 0.60 2.40
C ILE A 245 9.48 1.34 1.27
N LYS A 246 9.73 0.64 0.17
CA LYS A 246 10.31 1.22 -1.05
C LYS A 246 9.38 1.05 -2.22
N VAL A 247 9.30 2.08 -3.06
CA VAL A 247 8.46 2.07 -4.25
C VAL A 247 9.32 2.04 -5.49
N ILE A 248 9.08 1.07 -6.36
CA ILE A 248 9.71 0.95 -7.68
C ILE A 248 8.58 1.11 -8.70
N ALA A 249 8.67 2.14 -9.54
CA ALA A 249 7.74 2.34 -10.63
C ALA A 249 8.41 2.07 -11.97
N ALA A 250 7.70 1.45 -12.91
CA ALA A 250 8.14 1.24 -14.28
C ALA A 250 7.20 1.94 -15.26
N THR A 251 7.77 2.56 -16.29
CA THR A 251 7.03 3.13 -17.41
C THR A 251 7.75 2.88 -18.72
N ASN A 252 7.00 2.76 -19.81
CA ASN A 252 7.55 2.78 -21.16
C ASN A 252 7.56 4.18 -21.78
N ARG A 253 6.75 5.10 -21.23
CA ARG A 253 6.49 6.43 -21.76
C ARG A 253 6.75 7.51 -20.70
N PRO A 254 8.01 7.90 -20.45
CA PRO A 254 8.31 8.94 -19.48
C PRO A 254 7.80 10.34 -19.90
N ASP A 255 7.54 10.55 -21.19
CA ASP A 255 7.05 11.80 -21.78
C ASP A 255 5.63 12.17 -21.30
N VAL A 256 4.78 11.16 -21.13
CA VAL A 256 3.38 11.35 -20.72
C VAL A 256 3.21 11.49 -19.21
N LEU A 257 4.24 11.21 -18.40
CA LEU A 257 4.11 11.21 -16.94
C LEU A 257 3.94 12.61 -16.35
N ASP A 258 3.03 12.74 -15.39
CA ASP A 258 2.81 13.98 -14.63
C ASP A 258 4.10 14.42 -13.93
N PRO A 259 4.56 15.68 -14.09
CA PRO A 259 5.75 16.19 -13.41
C PRO A 259 5.68 16.11 -11.89
N ALA A 260 4.47 16.05 -11.32
CA ALA A 260 4.26 15.86 -9.90
C ALA A 260 4.86 14.53 -9.42
N LEU A 261 4.73 13.44 -10.18
CA LEU A 261 5.33 12.14 -9.82
C LEU A 261 6.87 12.19 -9.81
N LEU A 262 7.44 13.04 -10.67
CA LEU A 262 8.88 13.18 -10.90
C LEU A 262 9.58 14.14 -9.93
N ARG A 263 8.83 14.75 -8.99
CA ARG A 263 9.35 15.69 -8.00
C ARG A 263 10.13 14.92 -6.92
N SER A 264 11.21 15.54 -6.42
CA SER A 264 11.96 14.99 -5.30
C SER A 264 11.07 14.84 -4.06
N GLY A 265 11.28 13.75 -3.30
CA GLY A 265 10.41 13.29 -2.23
C GLY A 265 9.43 12.19 -2.64
N ARG A 266 9.37 11.85 -3.94
CA ARG A 266 8.52 10.80 -4.50
C ARG A 266 9.39 9.79 -5.25
N LEU A 267 9.58 10.00 -6.56
CA LEU A 267 10.46 9.21 -7.43
C LEU A 267 11.80 9.93 -7.60
N ASP A 268 12.67 9.79 -6.59
CA ASP A 268 13.94 10.51 -6.51
C ASP A 268 14.96 10.02 -7.54
N ARG A 269 15.07 8.69 -7.70
CA ARG A 269 16.01 8.07 -8.64
C ARG A 269 15.31 7.73 -9.93
N LYS A 270 15.91 8.13 -11.05
CA LYS A 270 15.40 7.86 -12.41
C LYS A 270 16.44 7.03 -13.14
N ILE A 271 16.11 5.76 -13.38
CA ILE A 271 16.99 4.79 -14.02
C ILE A 271 16.50 4.58 -15.44
N GLU A 272 17.36 4.92 -16.40
CA GLU A 272 17.10 4.66 -17.81
C GLU A 272 17.60 3.27 -18.19
N LEU A 273 16.71 2.48 -18.79
CA LEU A 273 17.04 1.20 -19.41
C LEU A 273 17.16 1.41 -20.93
N PRO A 274 18.39 1.54 -21.46
CA PRO A 274 18.60 1.70 -22.89
C PRO A 274 18.41 0.37 -23.63
N HIS A 275 18.43 0.43 -24.97
CA HIS A 275 18.54 -0.78 -25.77
C HIS A 275 19.86 -1.50 -25.50
N PRO A 276 19.89 -2.84 -25.57
CA PRO A 276 21.10 -3.61 -25.29
C PRO A 276 22.18 -3.37 -26.35
N ASN A 277 23.37 -2.99 -25.86
CA ASN A 277 24.61 -2.93 -26.65
C ASN A 277 25.04 -4.33 -27.13
N GLU A 278 26.05 -4.40 -27.99
CA GLU A 278 26.52 -5.67 -28.56
C GLU A 278 26.93 -6.70 -27.49
N GLU A 279 27.74 -6.29 -26.51
CA GLU A 279 28.11 -7.14 -25.36
C GLU A 279 26.89 -7.56 -24.53
N ALA A 280 25.92 -6.65 -24.33
CA ALA A 280 24.69 -6.94 -23.61
C ALA A 280 23.84 -7.98 -24.35
N ARG A 281 23.74 -7.87 -25.68
CA ARG A 281 23.03 -8.86 -26.52
C ARG A 281 23.69 -10.23 -26.44
N GLU A 282 25.01 -10.31 -26.50
CA GLU A 282 25.74 -11.56 -26.33
C GLU A 282 25.42 -12.19 -24.97
N ARG A 283 25.49 -11.40 -23.90
CA ARG A 283 25.18 -11.84 -22.53
C ARG A 283 23.75 -12.37 -22.40
N ILE A 284 22.77 -11.65 -22.94
CA ILE A 284 21.35 -12.04 -22.92
C ILE A 284 21.15 -13.37 -23.66
N LEU A 285 21.76 -13.53 -24.84
CA LEU A 285 21.69 -14.76 -25.61
C LEU A 285 22.33 -15.93 -24.84
N GLN A 286 23.50 -15.72 -24.24
CA GLN A 286 24.16 -16.74 -23.42
C GLN A 286 23.29 -17.19 -22.24
N ILE A 287 22.63 -16.28 -21.53
CA ILE A 287 21.76 -16.61 -20.39
C ILE A 287 20.59 -17.48 -20.84
N HIS A 288 19.89 -17.12 -21.91
CA HIS A 288 18.77 -17.90 -22.42
C HIS A 288 19.21 -19.24 -23.05
N ALA A 289 20.40 -19.26 -23.68
CA ALA A 289 20.97 -20.47 -24.26
C ALA A 289 21.36 -21.52 -23.21
N ARG A 290 21.61 -21.17 -21.94
CA ARG A 290 21.90 -22.13 -20.85
C ARG A 290 20.80 -23.17 -20.65
N LYS A 291 19.55 -22.83 -21.00
CA LYS A 291 18.40 -23.75 -20.90
C LYS A 291 18.33 -24.73 -22.08
N MET A 292 19.10 -24.49 -23.13
CA MET A 292 19.13 -25.30 -24.35
C MET A 292 20.43 -26.10 -24.44
N ASN A 293 20.38 -27.23 -25.13
CA ASN A 293 21.58 -28.02 -25.41
C ASN A 293 22.34 -27.38 -26.58
N VAL A 294 23.22 -26.43 -26.28
CA VAL A 294 24.07 -25.75 -27.25
C VAL A 294 25.39 -26.51 -27.44
N ASN A 295 25.83 -26.65 -28.70
CA ASN A 295 27.13 -27.25 -29.00
C ASN A 295 28.23 -26.35 -28.42
N LYS A 296 29.21 -26.96 -27.73
CA LYS A 296 30.28 -26.24 -27.01
C LYS A 296 31.55 -26.05 -27.85
N GLU A 297 31.46 -26.28 -29.15
CA GLU A 297 32.58 -26.15 -30.10
C GLU A 297 32.79 -24.70 -30.55
#